data_AF-A0A4D7Z1G5-F1
#
_entry.id   AF-A0A4D7Z1G5-F1
#
_cell.length_a   1.000
_cell.length_b   1.000
_cell.length_c   1.000
_cell.angle_alpha   90.00
_cell.angle_beta   90.00
_cell.angle_gamma   90.00
#
_symmetry.space_group_name_H-M   'P 1'
#
loop_
_entity.id
_entity.type
_entity.pdbx_description
1 polymer ?
#
loop_
_entity_poly.entity_id
_entity_poly.type
_entity_poly.pdbx_seq_one_letter_code
_entity_poly.pdbx_strand_id
1 'polypeptide(L)'
;MVDIAYISSQACQPSSSIRQRSGVQLNPIIDETHRSLPWSRPASTSEPHVRLPGRENLECTLHRDWTGVGSADLMKFASRSASVVEFGSDRVRKTQLRGSSRRYCPHCFAHDLEQGTDQPKARIYMRATWRFNMISDCPDHDVRLAELPVDFDLLDLRDFVATTKPKQEESNPSPHSKYFADRLLGRTSGSYLDSMPLYVAAELCSVLGALKQKMVDNKISEHVPLGMANPECLAPGYSIACEGREAIWKFLTAYVVKVIGRATKYPMVFSLPLRWLRDEAADGDFGSIRAIFQEHAECHLPMAPDESFLEPVPRRRVHTTYTAAKEYGISEGRIRDILVNQDDGKSVIATFKGRGVVFNRDEAHPLLEAASQQLTTKQAAERLGCAMTQMEALLIGGMLPFTSNGASSTRVYRWVSALEVNNFIQRIRSRVTEPSAKYNLVPILTATKVCRRIFPEIIALILDGTLKRVHMNGSAFALCNITVDPDEIDGLSDTSVDEDYLSRKDAAAVLRTSVETIKDLIDLGVLSATIVRHKKTNLPMDMMRLEELNEFREKYVVLDDLSKTRQVRSIKVRFDLEKLGVQPAYEGRRNASKVYHRSDIKRVDF
;
A
#
# COMPACT_ATOMS: atom_id res chain seq x y z
N MET A 1 -31.97 12.67 49.35
CA MET A 1 -33.33 12.59 49.93
C MET A 1 -34.26 12.16 48.82
N VAL A 2 -34.71 10.89 48.91
CA VAL A 2 -35.94 10.25 48.39
C VAL A 2 -36.32 10.53 46.92
N ASP A 3 -36.08 9.65 45.95
CA ASP A 3 -36.71 8.33 45.61
C ASP A 3 -38.11 8.35 44.98
N ILE A 4 -38.32 7.31 44.13
CA ILE A 4 -39.54 6.80 43.44
C ILE A 4 -39.64 7.28 41.97
N ALA A 5 -39.35 6.53 40.89
CA ALA A 5 -39.33 5.11 40.51
C ALA A 5 -40.66 4.49 40.01
N TYR A 6 -40.56 3.75 38.88
CA TYR A 6 -41.41 2.68 38.31
C TYR A 6 -42.55 2.99 37.31
N ILE A 7 -42.83 2.23 36.23
CA ILE A 7 -42.16 1.19 35.38
C ILE A 7 -43.16 0.69 34.29
N SER A 8 -42.66 0.08 33.19
CA SER A 8 -43.28 -1.01 32.34
C SER A 8 -44.40 -0.67 31.32
N SER A 9 -44.53 -1.28 30.12
CA SER A 9 -43.79 -2.34 29.39
C SER A 9 -44.29 -2.49 27.92
N GLN A 10 -43.40 -3.01 27.05
CA GLN A 10 -43.55 -3.98 25.92
C GLN A 10 -44.82 -3.97 25.03
N ALA A 11 -44.76 -3.79 23.70
CA ALA A 11 -44.19 -4.59 22.59
C ALA A 11 -45.26 -5.43 21.84
N CYS A 12 -45.42 -5.18 20.53
CA CYS A 12 -45.68 -6.21 19.48
C CYS A 12 -45.69 -5.57 18.08
N GLN A 13 -44.94 -6.18 17.14
CA GLN A 13 -45.14 -6.01 15.69
C GLN A 13 -46.39 -6.80 15.23
N PRO A 14 -46.85 -6.64 13.97
CA PRO A 14 -46.32 -7.54 12.93
C PRO A 14 -46.17 -6.91 11.54
N SER A 15 -45.60 -7.74 10.68
CA SER A 15 -45.09 -7.58 9.32
C SER A 15 -46.13 -7.70 8.19
N SER A 16 -45.67 -7.27 7.00
CA SER A 16 -45.81 -7.92 5.68
C SER A 16 -46.99 -7.59 4.74
N SER A 17 -46.60 -6.98 3.60
CA SER A 17 -46.81 -7.48 2.22
C SER A 17 -48.00 -6.99 1.36
N ILE A 18 -47.63 -6.70 0.08
CA ILE A 18 -48.36 -6.98 -1.19
C ILE A 18 -49.30 -5.90 -1.81
N ARG A 19 -48.81 -5.43 -2.98
CA ARG A 19 -49.42 -5.18 -4.31
C ARG A 19 -50.66 -4.28 -4.53
N GLN A 20 -50.41 -3.33 -5.44
CA GLN A 20 -51.08 -3.03 -6.71
C GLN A 20 -52.56 -2.57 -6.79
N ARG A 21 -52.66 -1.44 -7.52
CA ARG A 21 -53.55 -1.11 -8.66
C ARG A 21 -54.93 -0.51 -8.40
N SER A 22 -55.17 0.54 -9.22
CA SER A 22 -56.44 1.04 -9.79
C SER A 22 -57.50 1.51 -8.79
N GLY A 23 -58.17 2.65 -8.96
CA GLY A 23 -58.33 3.55 -10.09
C GLY A 23 -59.66 4.28 -9.91
N VAL A 24 -59.85 5.37 -10.66
CA VAL A 24 -61.13 6.03 -10.97
C VAL A 24 -61.75 6.84 -9.81
N GLN A 25 -61.61 8.17 -9.80
CA GLN A 25 -62.50 9.18 -10.41
C GLN A 25 -63.91 9.21 -9.78
N LEU A 26 -64.29 10.36 -9.22
CA LEU A 26 -65.57 11.07 -9.43
C LEU A 26 -65.69 12.26 -8.44
N ASN A 27 -65.54 13.47 -8.97
CA ASN A 27 -66.31 14.65 -8.53
C ASN A 27 -67.73 14.49 -9.14
N PRO A 28 -68.83 15.08 -8.62
CA PRO A 28 -68.95 16.55 -8.63
C PRO A 28 -70.00 17.24 -7.68
N ILE A 29 -69.99 18.59 -7.70
CA ILE A 29 -71.13 19.56 -7.57
C ILE A 29 -71.83 19.70 -6.19
N ILE A 30 -71.56 20.79 -5.44
CA ILE A 30 -72.33 22.06 -5.27
C ILE A 30 -73.68 21.88 -4.56
N ASP A 31 -73.86 22.48 -3.37
CA ASP A 31 -74.87 23.54 -3.18
C ASP A 31 -74.64 24.39 -1.91
N GLU A 32 -74.94 25.68 -2.07
CA GLU A 32 -74.92 26.76 -1.10
C GLU A 32 -76.17 26.72 -0.20
N THR A 33 -76.11 27.29 1.01
CA THR A 33 -76.93 28.45 1.43
C THR A 33 -76.86 28.77 2.93
N HIS A 34 -76.32 29.96 3.22
CA HIS A 34 -76.81 31.04 4.10
C HIS A 34 -77.38 30.79 5.52
N ARG A 35 -76.74 31.45 6.51
CA ARG A 35 -77.30 32.50 7.42
C ARG A 35 -76.16 33.07 8.31
N SER A 36 -75.62 34.29 8.13
CA SER A 36 -76.05 35.64 8.64
C SER A 36 -76.41 35.62 10.15
N LEU A 37 -75.85 36.38 11.11
CA LEU A 37 -75.15 37.70 11.21
C LEU A 37 -74.52 37.80 12.66
N PRO A 38 -74.13 38.97 13.24
CA PRO A 38 -72.78 39.53 13.23
C PRO A 38 -72.24 39.87 14.66
N TRP A 39 -70.98 40.30 14.79
CA TRP A 39 -70.60 41.51 15.55
C TRP A 39 -69.09 41.76 15.45
N SER A 40 -68.80 43.01 15.15
CA SER A 40 -67.54 43.63 14.75
C SER A 40 -66.75 44.21 15.93
N ARG A 41 -65.41 44.16 15.86
CA ARG A 41 -64.48 45.20 16.37
C ARG A 41 -63.18 45.20 15.53
N PRO A 42 -62.51 46.36 15.39
CA PRO A 42 -61.77 46.73 14.18
C PRO A 42 -60.32 46.22 14.15
N ALA A 43 -59.86 45.89 12.95
CA ALA A 43 -58.46 45.64 12.63
C ALA A 43 -57.68 46.97 12.65
N SER A 44 -56.59 47.00 13.42
CA SER A 44 -55.54 48.01 13.29
C SER A 44 -54.86 47.82 11.93
N THR A 45 -54.96 48.84 11.08
CA THR A 45 -54.18 48.99 9.85
C THR A 45 -52.69 49.07 10.19
N SER A 46 -51.97 47.95 10.05
CA SER A 46 -50.53 47.99 9.77
C SER A 46 -50.37 48.03 8.26
N GLU A 47 -50.07 49.20 7.73
CA GLU A 47 -49.65 49.35 6.34
C GLU A 47 -48.44 48.43 6.06
N PRO A 48 -48.43 47.69 4.94
CA PRO A 48 -47.23 47.00 4.51
C PRO A 48 -46.24 48.05 4.00
N HIS A 49 -45.12 48.24 4.73
CA HIS A 49 -43.97 48.96 4.19
C HIS A 49 -43.41 48.22 2.98
N VAL A 50 -43.92 48.54 1.80
CA VAL A 50 -43.31 48.24 0.52
C VAL A 50 -42.02 49.07 0.45
N ARG A 51 -40.86 48.45 0.76
CA ARG A 51 -39.56 49.05 0.50
C ARG A 51 -39.35 49.12 -1.01
N LEU A 52 -39.54 50.30 -1.57
CA LEU A 52 -39.13 50.62 -2.93
C LEU A 52 -37.59 50.61 -2.99
N PRO A 53 -36.95 49.84 -3.89
CA PRO A 53 -35.51 49.89 -4.07
C PRO A 53 -35.10 51.27 -4.61
N GLY A 54 -34.34 52.04 -3.82
CA GLY A 54 -33.85 53.37 -4.21
C GLY A 54 -33.81 54.43 -3.10
N ARG A 55 -34.53 54.25 -1.98
CA ARG A 55 -34.51 55.22 -0.86
C ARG A 55 -33.26 55.17 0.02
N GLU A 56 -32.67 54.00 0.23
CA GLU A 56 -31.49 53.82 1.10
C GLU A 56 -30.28 54.67 0.61
N ASN A 57 -30.11 54.81 -0.71
CA ASN A 57 -29.05 55.65 -1.28
C ASN A 57 -29.31 57.15 -1.07
N LEU A 58 -30.55 57.61 -1.10
CA LEU A 58 -30.91 59.03 -0.91
C LEU A 58 -30.67 59.47 0.54
N GLU A 59 -31.04 58.63 1.52
CA GLU A 59 -30.84 58.90 2.94
C GLU A 59 -29.34 58.94 3.32
N CYS A 60 -28.53 58.04 2.78
CA CYS A 60 -27.07 58.08 2.99
C CYS A 60 -26.40 59.30 2.35
N THR A 61 -26.95 59.81 1.24
CA THR A 61 -26.43 61.03 0.59
C THR A 61 -26.75 62.27 1.42
N LEU A 62 -27.98 62.36 1.96
CA LEU A 62 -28.38 63.40 2.91
C LEU A 62 -27.54 63.37 4.21
N HIS A 63 -27.25 62.19 4.75
CA HIS A 63 -26.42 62.06 5.96
C HIS A 63 -24.95 62.45 5.74
N ARG A 64 -24.40 62.19 4.55
CA ARG A 64 -23.05 62.66 4.18
C ARG A 64 -22.95 64.17 4.30
N ASP A 65 -23.95 64.89 3.82
CA ASP A 65 -23.96 66.35 3.82
C ASP A 65 -24.04 66.94 5.24
N TRP A 66 -24.59 66.20 6.21
CA TRP A 66 -24.76 66.65 7.59
C TRP A 66 -23.63 66.22 8.54
N THR A 67 -23.00 65.06 8.28
CA THR A 67 -22.03 64.44 9.19
C THR A 67 -20.60 64.49 8.66
N GLY A 68 -20.39 64.77 7.38
CA GLY A 68 -19.09 64.70 6.72
C GLY A 68 -18.57 63.28 6.46
N VAL A 69 -19.30 62.24 6.89
CA VAL A 69 -18.93 60.83 6.66
C VAL A 69 -19.30 60.43 5.24
N GLY A 70 -18.37 59.79 4.52
CA GLY A 70 -18.60 59.33 3.16
C GLY A 70 -19.75 58.32 3.09
N SER A 71 -20.59 58.42 2.06
CA SER A 71 -21.70 57.46 1.86
C SER A 71 -21.20 56.02 1.70
N ALA A 72 -19.98 55.82 1.18
CA ALA A 72 -19.33 54.53 1.11
C ALA A 72 -19.08 53.90 2.49
N ASP A 73 -18.69 54.71 3.48
CA ASP A 73 -18.40 54.23 4.84
C ASP A 73 -19.68 53.85 5.57
N LEU A 74 -20.76 54.61 5.38
CA LEU A 74 -22.09 54.29 5.91
C LEU A 74 -22.65 52.99 5.31
N MET A 75 -22.38 52.74 4.03
CA MET A 75 -22.87 51.55 3.33
C MET A 75 -22.01 50.31 3.53
N LYS A 76 -20.80 50.46 4.09
CA LYS A 76 -19.80 49.39 4.22
C LYS A 76 -20.31 48.17 4.98
N PHE A 77 -21.08 48.37 6.05
CA PHE A 77 -21.66 47.29 6.87
C PHE A 77 -23.20 47.27 6.83
N ALA A 78 -23.79 47.89 5.81
CA ALA A 78 -25.24 47.96 5.66
C ALA A 78 -25.85 46.57 5.34
N SER A 79 -27.08 46.37 5.81
CA SER A 79 -27.80 45.11 5.56
C SER A 79 -28.38 45.10 4.15
N ARG A 80 -28.05 44.10 3.34
CA ARG A 80 -28.56 43.96 1.96
C ARG A 80 -29.47 42.74 1.82
N SER A 81 -30.33 42.72 0.78
CA SER A 81 -31.37 41.70 0.59
C SER A 81 -30.93 40.44 -0.16
N ALA A 82 -29.76 40.44 -0.81
CA ALA A 82 -29.24 39.31 -1.58
C ALA A 82 -28.77 38.13 -0.70
N SER A 83 -28.61 36.94 -1.31
CA SER A 83 -28.14 35.72 -0.63
C SER A 83 -26.65 35.80 -0.25
N VAL A 84 -25.84 36.42 -1.12
CA VAL A 84 -24.44 36.81 -0.87
C VAL A 84 -24.37 38.33 -0.94
N VAL A 85 -23.76 38.95 0.06
CA VAL A 85 -23.70 40.41 0.21
C VAL A 85 -22.28 40.85 0.50
N GLU A 86 -21.91 42.04 0.03
CA GLU A 86 -20.72 42.72 0.54
C GLU A 86 -21.00 43.18 1.97
N PHE A 87 -20.10 42.84 2.87
CA PHE A 87 -20.14 43.23 4.28
C PHE A 87 -18.72 43.55 4.72
N GLY A 88 -18.47 44.81 5.07
CA GLY A 88 -17.11 45.27 5.28
C GLY A 88 -16.35 45.39 3.97
N SER A 89 -15.17 44.79 3.94
CA SER A 89 -14.31 44.71 2.76
C SER A 89 -14.40 43.36 2.03
N ASP A 90 -15.38 42.51 2.35
CA ASP A 90 -15.48 41.14 1.81
C ASP A 90 -16.93 40.71 1.52
N ARG A 91 -17.10 39.52 0.94
CA ARG A 91 -18.39 38.90 0.62
C ARG A 91 -18.75 37.83 1.64
N VAL A 92 -19.96 37.92 2.19
CA VAL A 92 -20.52 36.98 3.17
C VAL A 92 -21.88 36.46 2.72
N ARG A 93 -22.29 35.27 3.16
CA ARG A 93 -23.69 34.83 2.97
C ARG A 93 -24.59 35.53 4.00
N LYS A 94 -25.81 35.87 3.59
CA LYS A 94 -26.82 36.45 4.49
C LYS A 94 -27.16 35.52 5.66
N THR A 95 -27.15 34.20 5.45
CA THR A 95 -27.33 33.19 6.51
C THR A 95 -26.20 33.16 7.53
N GLN A 96 -25.03 33.72 7.19
CA GLN A 96 -23.90 33.88 8.08
C GLN A 96 -23.95 35.20 8.87
N LEU A 97 -24.86 36.11 8.52
CA LEU A 97 -25.08 37.35 9.26
C LEU A 97 -26.24 37.20 10.22
N ARG A 98 -26.04 37.61 11.47
CA ARG A 98 -27.13 37.74 12.43
C ARG A 98 -28.01 38.94 12.08
N GLY A 99 -29.33 38.72 12.11
CA GLY A 99 -30.31 39.79 11.91
C GLY A 99 -30.23 40.86 13.00
N SER A 100 -30.00 40.46 14.25
CA SER A 100 -29.81 41.37 15.39
C SER A 100 -28.33 41.54 15.74
N SER A 101 -27.86 42.77 15.96
CA SER A 101 -26.51 43.07 16.46
C SER A 101 -26.47 43.11 17.98
N ARG A 102 -26.87 42.03 18.66
CA ARG A 102 -26.93 41.94 20.13
C ARG A 102 -25.65 41.41 20.78
N ARG A 103 -24.68 40.97 19.98
CA ARG A 103 -23.42 40.41 20.50
C ARG A 103 -22.46 41.51 20.86
N TYR A 104 -21.81 41.40 22.01
CA TYR A 104 -20.83 42.37 22.47
C TYR A 104 -19.68 41.72 23.24
N CYS A 105 -18.60 42.48 23.41
CA CYS A 105 -17.52 42.14 24.32
C CYS A 105 -17.56 43.08 25.53
N PRO A 106 -17.64 42.57 26.77
CA PRO A 106 -17.63 43.41 27.98
C PRO A 106 -16.38 44.28 28.11
N HIS A 107 -15.20 43.74 27.75
CA HIS A 107 -13.93 44.48 27.80
C HIS A 107 -13.89 45.61 26.77
N CYS A 108 -14.40 45.36 25.56
CA CYS A 108 -14.53 46.38 24.54
C CYS A 108 -15.40 47.56 25.00
N PHE A 109 -16.55 47.28 25.61
CA PHE A 109 -17.43 48.34 26.11
C PHE A 109 -16.79 49.13 27.26
N ALA A 110 -16.12 48.45 28.19
CA ALA A 110 -15.37 49.11 29.26
C ALA A 110 -14.26 50.01 28.68
N HIS A 111 -13.50 49.49 27.71
CA HIS A 111 -12.46 50.25 27.01
C HIS A 111 -13.02 51.47 26.27
N ASP A 112 -14.15 51.31 25.56
CA ASP A 112 -14.80 52.41 24.84
C ASP A 112 -15.24 53.53 25.82
N LEU A 113 -15.78 53.18 27.00
CA LEU A 113 -16.14 54.16 28.03
C LEU A 113 -14.93 54.89 28.62
N GLU A 114 -13.84 54.16 28.90
CA GLU A 114 -12.63 54.70 29.53
C GLU A 114 -11.82 55.57 28.58
N GLN A 115 -11.64 55.14 27.32
CA GLN A 115 -10.72 55.75 26.36
C GLN A 115 -11.41 56.65 25.31
N GLY A 116 -12.75 56.63 25.23
CA GLY A 116 -13.48 57.41 24.23
C GLY A 116 -13.36 58.92 24.44
N THR A 117 -13.14 59.68 23.36
CA THR A 117 -13.07 61.15 23.37
C THR A 117 -14.44 61.82 23.23
N ASP A 118 -15.46 61.07 22.80
CA ASP A 118 -16.83 61.55 22.61
C ASP A 118 -17.59 61.76 23.93
N GLN A 119 -18.82 62.28 23.84
CA GLN A 119 -19.70 62.39 25.00
C GLN A 119 -19.92 60.99 25.62
N PRO A 120 -19.91 60.85 26.97
CA PRO A 120 -19.98 59.54 27.62
C PRO A 120 -21.13 58.63 27.18
N LYS A 121 -22.28 59.22 26.79
CA LYS A 121 -23.46 58.48 26.30
C LYS A 121 -23.31 57.92 24.89
N ALA A 122 -22.35 58.40 24.11
CA ALA A 122 -22.11 58.01 22.73
C ALA A 122 -20.81 57.21 22.52
N ARG A 123 -20.03 56.98 23.60
CA ARG A 123 -18.72 56.29 23.50
C ARG A 123 -18.86 54.82 23.15
N ILE A 124 -19.88 54.14 23.65
CA ILE A 124 -20.11 52.72 23.38
C ILE A 124 -20.72 52.58 21.99
N TYR A 125 -20.13 51.71 21.16
CA TYR A 125 -20.68 51.36 19.87
C TYR A 125 -20.59 49.85 19.61
N MET A 126 -21.54 49.35 18.82
CA MET A 126 -21.54 47.96 18.39
C MET A 126 -20.56 47.78 17.22
N ARG A 127 -19.60 46.86 17.35
CA ARG A 127 -18.67 46.58 16.25
C ARG A 127 -19.39 45.73 15.21
N ALA A 128 -19.39 46.18 13.96
CA ALA A 128 -20.15 45.53 12.88
C ALA A 128 -19.72 44.07 12.64
N THR A 129 -18.43 43.75 12.84
CA THR A 129 -17.89 42.39 12.70
C THR A 129 -18.59 41.38 13.62
N TRP A 130 -19.09 41.80 14.78
CA TRP A 130 -19.87 40.96 15.69
C TRP A 130 -21.22 40.52 15.13
N ARG A 131 -21.62 40.93 13.92
CA ARG A 131 -22.79 40.38 13.22
C ARG A 131 -22.47 39.09 12.46
N PHE A 132 -21.21 38.82 12.14
CA PHE A 132 -20.81 37.63 11.39
C PHE A 132 -20.73 36.40 12.31
N ASN A 133 -21.59 35.40 12.11
CA ASN A 133 -21.80 34.29 13.02
C ASN A 133 -20.58 33.37 13.21
N MET A 134 -19.63 33.41 12.26
CA MET A 134 -18.36 32.66 12.31
C MET A 134 -17.33 33.29 13.26
N ILE A 135 -17.58 34.51 13.74
CA ILE A 135 -16.80 35.14 14.81
C ILE A 135 -17.50 34.83 16.13
N SER A 136 -16.89 33.96 16.92
CA SER A 136 -17.36 33.63 18.27
C SER A 136 -16.75 34.49 19.35
N ASP A 137 -15.49 34.86 19.16
CA ASP A 137 -14.65 35.45 20.19
C ASP A 137 -14.24 36.86 19.76
N CYS A 138 -14.05 37.73 20.74
CA CYS A 138 -13.62 39.10 20.49
C CYS A 138 -12.19 39.09 19.92
N PRO A 139 -11.94 39.72 18.76
CA PRO A 139 -10.61 39.72 18.15
C PRO A 139 -9.58 40.58 18.90
N ASP A 140 -10.03 41.48 19.79
CA ASP A 140 -9.18 42.41 20.53
C ASP A 140 -8.86 41.93 21.95
N HIS A 141 -9.79 41.20 22.57
CA HIS A 141 -9.72 40.79 23.99
C HIS A 141 -9.80 39.29 24.19
N ASP A 142 -9.92 38.49 23.14
CA ASP A 142 -9.76 37.04 23.21
C ASP A 142 -10.80 36.32 24.11
N VAL A 143 -11.95 36.97 24.36
CA VAL A 143 -13.08 36.45 25.15
C VAL A 143 -14.29 36.13 24.28
N ARG A 144 -15.12 35.17 24.72
CA ARG A 144 -16.38 34.85 24.06
C ARG A 144 -17.30 36.08 23.99
N LEU A 145 -17.90 36.32 22.82
CA LEU A 145 -18.91 37.38 22.67
C LEU A 145 -20.18 37.01 23.45
N ALA A 146 -20.58 37.88 24.37
CA ALA A 146 -21.82 37.79 25.13
C ALA A 146 -23.01 38.33 24.31
N GLU A 147 -24.24 37.98 24.71
CA GLU A 147 -25.46 38.51 24.10
C GLU A 147 -26.16 39.48 25.05
N LEU A 148 -26.53 40.66 24.54
CA LEU A 148 -27.38 41.62 25.23
C LEU A 148 -28.83 41.10 25.32
N PRO A 149 -29.62 41.61 26.29
CA PRO A 149 -31.06 41.37 26.37
C PRO A 149 -31.81 41.71 25.07
N VAL A 150 -33.02 41.16 24.90
CA VAL A 150 -33.84 41.37 23.69
C VAL A 150 -34.22 42.84 23.54
N ASP A 151 -34.50 43.50 24.65
CA ASP A 151 -34.93 44.89 24.82
C ASP A 151 -33.75 45.85 25.07
N PHE A 152 -32.54 45.49 24.61
CA PHE A 152 -31.35 46.31 24.85
C PHE A 152 -31.44 47.74 24.29
N ASP A 153 -32.29 47.99 23.30
CA ASP A 153 -32.56 49.32 22.75
C ASP A 153 -33.15 50.29 23.80
N LEU A 154 -33.72 49.76 24.89
CA LEU A 154 -34.24 50.54 26.01
C LEU A 154 -33.22 50.71 27.16
N LEU A 155 -32.06 50.05 27.07
CA LEU A 155 -31.03 50.09 28.10
C LEU A 155 -30.05 51.25 27.88
N ASP A 156 -29.69 51.94 28.97
CA ASP A 156 -28.46 52.73 28.96
C ASP A 156 -27.26 51.78 29.04
N LEU A 157 -26.55 51.63 27.93
CA LEU A 157 -25.40 50.73 27.82
C LEU A 157 -24.30 51.07 28.85
N ARG A 158 -24.22 52.32 29.32
CA ARG A 158 -23.27 52.71 30.37
C ARG A 158 -23.63 52.07 31.71
N ASP A 159 -24.89 52.17 32.11
CA ASP A 159 -25.38 51.57 33.36
C ASP A 159 -25.32 50.04 33.29
N PHE A 160 -25.57 49.49 32.11
CA PHE A 160 -25.41 48.06 31.83
C PHE A 160 -23.96 47.59 32.03
N VAL A 161 -22.96 48.34 31.53
CA VAL A 161 -21.53 48.01 31.73
C VAL A 161 -21.12 48.17 33.20
N ALA A 162 -21.61 49.21 33.88
CA ALA A 162 -21.32 49.45 35.29
C ALA A 162 -21.82 48.30 36.19
N THR A 163 -22.95 47.68 35.83
CA THR A 163 -23.54 46.54 36.55
C THR A 163 -22.94 45.19 36.10
N THR A 164 -22.50 45.09 34.86
CA THR A 164 -21.95 43.86 34.26
C THR A 164 -20.43 43.93 34.21
N LYS A 165 -19.76 43.62 35.33
CA LYS A 165 -18.30 43.56 35.37
C LYS A 165 -17.78 42.47 34.43
N PRO A 166 -16.71 42.73 33.65
CA PRO A 166 -16.10 41.71 32.83
C PRO A 166 -15.60 40.56 33.72
N LYS A 167 -16.10 39.35 33.49
CA LYS A 167 -15.51 38.15 34.08
C LYS A 167 -14.26 37.81 33.28
N GLN A 168 -13.12 37.67 33.95
CA GLN A 168 -11.93 37.06 33.36
C GLN A 168 -12.22 35.58 33.19
N GLU A 169 -12.66 35.18 32.00
CA GLU A 169 -12.67 33.78 31.60
C GLU A 169 -11.34 33.49 30.90
N GLU A 170 -10.59 32.51 31.40
CA GLU A 170 -9.43 31.96 30.70
C GLU A 170 -9.92 31.23 29.46
N SER A 171 -10.04 31.98 28.36
CA SER A 171 -10.28 31.43 27.03
C SER A 171 -8.93 31.27 26.33
N ASN A 172 -8.75 30.14 25.63
CA ASN A 172 -7.67 29.97 24.67
C ASN A 172 -8.30 30.12 23.27
N PRO A 173 -8.64 31.35 22.84
CA PRO A 173 -9.37 31.54 21.60
C PRO A 173 -8.50 31.14 20.43
N SER A 174 -9.13 30.47 19.48
CA SER A 174 -8.47 30.16 18.23
C SER A 174 -8.36 31.43 17.37
N PRO A 175 -7.25 31.64 16.64
CA PRO A 175 -7.04 32.84 15.83
C PRO A 175 -8.04 33.06 14.68
N HIS A 176 -8.96 32.12 14.44
CA HIS A 176 -9.97 32.20 13.38
C HIS A 176 -10.87 33.45 13.49
N SER A 177 -11.32 33.80 14.71
CA SER A 177 -12.22 34.94 14.93
C SER A 177 -11.52 36.27 14.59
N LYS A 178 -10.23 36.39 14.92
CA LYS A 178 -9.39 37.52 14.53
C LYS A 178 -9.19 37.59 13.02
N TYR A 179 -8.85 36.47 12.39
CA TYR A 179 -8.69 36.40 10.93
C TYR A 179 -9.96 36.86 10.18
N PHE A 180 -11.13 36.35 10.57
CA PHE A 180 -12.39 36.75 9.93
C PHE A 180 -12.73 38.23 10.18
N ALA A 181 -12.48 38.74 11.39
CA ALA A 181 -12.68 40.15 11.69
C ALA A 181 -11.74 41.04 10.87
N ASP A 182 -10.47 40.67 10.76
CA ASP A 182 -9.47 41.38 9.97
C ASP A 182 -9.87 41.44 8.49
N ARG A 183 -10.32 40.33 7.90
CA ARG A 183 -10.82 40.30 6.53
C ARG A 183 -12.01 41.23 6.30
N LEU A 184 -12.99 41.21 7.20
CA LEU A 184 -14.13 42.14 7.14
C LEU A 184 -13.70 43.60 7.25
N LEU A 185 -12.59 43.88 7.93
CA LEU A 185 -12.03 45.22 8.06
C LEU A 185 -11.08 45.60 6.90
N GLY A 186 -10.81 44.68 5.97
CA GLY A 186 -9.93 44.89 4.82
C GLY A 186 -8.46 44.57 5.08
N ARG A 187 -8.16 43.86 6.16
CA ARG A 187 -6.82 43.38 6.52
C ARG A 187 -6.69 41.91 6.09
N THR A 188 -5.84 41.64 5.12
CA THR A 188 -5.54 40.30 4.62
C THR A 188 -4.13 39.88 5.02
N SER A 189 -3.91 38.59 5.27
CA SER A 189 -2.61 38.04 5.66
C SER A 189 -1.80 37.52 4.47
N GLY A 190 -2.37 37.49 3.27
CA GLY A 190 -1.80 36.84 2.09
C GLY A 190 -1.92 35.31 2.13
N SER A 191 -2.80 34.78 2.98
CA SER A 191 -2.98 33.33 3.16
C SER A 191 -3.72 32.69 2.00
N TYR A 192 -3.68 31.36 1.90
CA TYR A 192 -4.49 30.62 0.93
C TYR A 192 -5.99 30.94 1.05
N LEU A 193 -6.48 31.15 2.27
CA LEU A 193 -7.86 31.55 2.54
C LEU A 193 -8.21 32.95 1.98
N ASP A 194 -7.21 33.80 1.72
CA ASP A 194 -7.42 35.13 1.12
C ASP A 194 -7.72 35.07 -0.38
N SER A 195 -7.41 33.95 -1.03
CA SER A 195 -7.68 33.72 -2.46
C SER A 195 -9.16 33.47 -2.79
N MET A 196 -10.01 33.33 -1.77
CA MET A 196 -11.44 33.06 -1.91
C MET A 196 -12.28 34.05 -1.10
N PRO A 197 -13.57 34.22 -1.42
CA PRO A 197 -14.48 35.03 -0.62
C PRO A 197 -14.58 34.52 0.83
N LEU A 198 -14.77 35.44 1.79
CA LEU A 198 -14.79 35.11 3.22
C LEU A 198 -15.84 34.04 3.58
N TYR A 199 -17.01 34.04 2.95
CA TYR A 199 -18.02 33.02 3.21
C TYR A 199 -17.56 31.60 2.86
N VAL A 200 -16.80 31.46 1.78
CA VAL A 200 -16.24 30.19 1.29
C VAL A 200 -15.13 29.73 2.24
N ALA A 201 -14.22 30.64 2.60
CA ALA A 201 -13.15 30.38 3.56
C ALA A 201 -13.69 29.90 4.91
N ALA A 202 -14.72 30.56 5.44
CA ALA A 202 -15.33 30.18 6.71
C ALA A 202 -16.02 28.80 6.64
N GLU A 203 -16.75 28.52 5.56
CA GLU A 203 -17.39 27.22 5.37
C GLU A 203 -16.38 26.08 5.23
N LEU A 204 -15.26 26.31 4.51
CA LEU A 204 -14.15 25.37 4.42
C LEU A 204 -13.58 25.03 5.79
N CYS A 205 -13.33 26.03 6.63
CA CYS A 205 -12.87 25.83 8.01
C CYS A 205 -13.86 24.93 8.77
N SER A 206 -15.16 25.21 8.71
CA SER A 206 -16.17 24.38 9.39
C SER A 206 -16.16 22.93 8.91
N VAL A 207 -16.03 22.70 7.60
CA VAL A 207 -16.00 21.35 7.02
C VAL A 207 -14.73 20.60 7.42
N LEU A 208 -13.56 21.22 7.34
CA LEU A 208 -12.30 20.60 7.74
C LEU A 208 -12.28 20.25 9.22
N GLY A 209 -12.79 21.13 10.09
CA GLY A 209 -12.93 20.85 11.51
C GLY A 209 -13.87 19.69 11.81
N ALA A 210 -15.02 19.64 11.12
CA ALA A 210 -15.94 18.51 11.23
C ALA A 210 -15.29 17.20 10.77
N LEU A 211 -14.58 17.21 9.64
CA LEU A 211 -13.81 16.04 9.17
C LEU A 211 -12.76 15.61 10.19
N LYS A 212 -12.07 16.56 10.85
CA LYS A 212 -11.06 16.28 11.88
C LYS A 212 -11.70 15.59 13.09
N GLN A 213 -12.84 16.09 13.56
CA GLN A 213 -13.59 15.44 14.64
C GLN A 213 -14.03 14.03 14.25
N LYS A 214 -14.56 13.85 13.03
CA LYS A 214 -15.00 12.53 12.54
C LYS A 214 -13.85 11.56 12.30
N MET A 215 -12.68 12.07 11.94
CA MET A 215 -11.44 11.31 11.92
C MET A 215 -11.10 10.75 13.30
N VAL A 216 -11.21 11.57 14.36
CA VAL A 216 -10.96 11.14 15.75
C VAL A 216 -11.99 10.09 16.17
N ASP A 217 -13.28 10.35 15.93
CA ASP A 217 -14.38 9.44 16.23
C ASP A 217 -14.37 8.14 15.41
N ASN A 218 -13.56 8.09 14.34
CA ASN A 218 -13.56 7.03 13.32
C ASN A 218 -14.95 6.79 12.71
N LYS A 219 -15.65 7.89 12.37
CA LYS A 219 -17.00 7.90 11.81
C LYS A 219 -17.04 8.67 10.49
N ILE A 220 -18.09 8.42 9.70
CA ILE A 220 -18.46 9.22 8.53
C ILE A 220 -19.72 10.01 8.88
N SER A 221 -19.79 11.26 8.46
CA SER A 221 -20.95 12.15 8.66
C SER A 221 -21.17 12.97 7.41
N GLU A 222 -22.42 13.30 7.14
CA GLU A 222 -22.80 14.23 6.08
C GLU A 222 -22.94 15.67 6.58
N HIS A 223 -22.99 15.88 7.90
CA HIS A 223 -23.32 17.17 8.51
C HIS A 223 -22.20 17.68 9.42
N VAL A 224 -22.04 19.00 9.44
CA VAL A 224 -21.26 19.71 10.47
C VAL A 224 -22.09 19.73 11.76
N PRO A 225 -21.56 19.21 12.88
CA PRO A 225 -22.24 19.25 14.17
C PRO A 225 -22.58 20.68 14.57
N LEU A 226 -23.83 20.91 15.01
CA LEU A 226 -24.34 22.24 15.41
C LEU A 226 -24.31 23.31 14.30
N GLY A 227 -24.11 22.90 13.03
CA GLY A 227 -24.12 23.78 11.86
C GLY A 227 -22.77 24.45 11.57
N MET A 228 -22.71 25.21 10.46
CA MET A 228 -21.46 25.77 9.94
C MET A 228 -20.82 26.80 10.89
N ALA A 229 -21.59 27.47 11.75
CA ALA A 229 -21.08 28.46 12.70
C ALA A 229 -20.57 27.85 14.02
N ASN A 230 -20.40 26.53 14.09
CA ASN A 230 -19.89 25.87 15.28
C ASN A 230 -18.40 26.22 15.52
N PRO A 231 -18.06 26.94 16.61
CA PRO A 231 -16.68 27.32 16.92
C PRO A 231 -15.76 26.11 17.12
N GLU A 232 -16.28 25.00 17.63
CA GLU A 232 -15.51 23.76 17.85
C GLU A 232 -15.05 23.11 16.54
N CYS A 233 -15.71 23.42 15.42
CA CYS A 233 -15.28 23.01 14.07
C CYS A 233 -14.46 24.11 13.39
N LEU A 234 -14.87 25.38 13.50
CA LEU A 234 -14.17 26.51 12.87
C LEU A 234 -12.71 26.60 13.33
N ALA A 235 -12.46 26.50 14.64
CA ALA A 235 -11.13 26.68 15.21
C ALA A 235 -10.11 25.63 14.72
N PRO A 236 -10.36 24.30 14.81
CA PRO A 236 -9.45 23.29 14.29
C PRO A 236 -9.37 23.25 12.76
N GLY A 237 -10.43 23.66 12.07
CA GLY A 237 -10.42 23.72 10.61
C GLY A 237 -9.62 24.91 10.08
N TYR A 238 -9.73 26.07 10.73
CA TYR A 238 -8.89 27.23 10.45
C TYR A 238 -7.41 26.91 10.64
N SER A 239 -7.04 26.21 11.72
CA SER A 239 -5.65 25.82 11.95
C SER A 239 -5.06 24.94 10.84
N ILE A 240 -5.90 24.20 10.11
CA ILE A 240 -5.47 23.42 8.94
C ILE A 240 -5.42 24.31 7.70
N ALA A 241 -6.46 25.10 7.47
CA ALA A 241 -6.61 25.85 6.23
C ALA A 241 -5.67 27.06 6.13
N CYS A 242 -5.29 27.67 7.25
CA CYS A 242 -4.38 28.81 7.26
C CYS A 242 -2.95 28.43 6.83
N GLU A 243 -2.55 27.16 6.97
CA GLU A 243 -1.25 26.64 6.51
C GLU A 243 -1.20 26.45 4.97
N GLY A 244 -2.36 26.47 4.30
CA GLY A 244 -2.46 26.44 2.84
C GLY A 244 -2.91 25.12 2.23
N ARG A 245 -2.96 25.08 0.88
CA ARG A 245 -3.48 23.94 0.10
C ARG A 245 -2.78 22.62 0.43
N GLU A 246 -1.47 22.61 0.60
CA GLU A 246 -0.69 21.40 0.91
C GLU A 246 -1.02 20.81 2.28
N ALA A 247 -1.26 21.67 3.28
CA ALA A 247 -1.69 21.23 4.61
C ALA A 247 -3.09 20.59 4.58
N ILE A 248 -4.01 21.19 3.80
CA ILE A 248 -5.32 20.62 3.53
C ILE A 248 -5.17 19.25 2.85
N TRP A 249 -4.34 19.15 1.81
CA TRP A 249 -4.09 17.90 1.09
C TRP A 249 -3.59 16.78 2.02
N LYS A 250 -2.54 17.08 2.81
CA LYS A 250 -1.98 16.15 3.79
C LYS A 250 -3.01 15.72 4.84
N PHE A 251 -3.82 16.65 5.32
CA PHE A 251 -4.91 16.34 6.24
C PHE A 251 -5.95 15.41 5.62
N LEU A 252 -6.39 15.68 4.40
CA LEU A 252 -7.35 14.83 3.68
C LEU A 252 -6.78 13.44 3.43
N THR A 253 -5.49 13.31 3.12
CA THR A 253 -4.83 12.01 2.97
C THR A 253 -4.87 11.23 4.28
N ALA A 254 -4.49 11.86 5.39
CA ALA A 254 -4.55 11.23 6.71
C ALA A 254 -5.98 10.82 7.10
N TYR A 255 -6.97 11.66 6.75
CA TYR A 255 -8.39 11.37 6.93
C TYR A 255 -8.83 10.11 6.16
N VAL A 256 -8.53 10.04 4.87
CA VAL A 256 -8.88 8.89 4.01
C VAL A 256 -8.26 7.61 4.56
N VAL A 257 -6.96 7.60 4.87
CA VAL A 257 -6.25 6.43 5.40
C VAL A 257 -6.95 5.84 6.63
N LYS A 258 -7.45 6.71 7.51
CA LYS A 258 -8.11 6.27 8.75
C LYS A 258 -9.54 5.77 8.53
N VAL A 259 -10.30 6.41 7.64
CA VAL A 259 -11.76 6.26 7.56
C VAL A 259 -12.22 5.33 6.42
N ILE A 260 -11.46 5.21 5.33
CA ILE A 260 -11.87 4.51 4.10
C ILE A 260 -12.27 3.05 4.33
N GLY A 261 -11.66 2.35 5.29
CA GLY A 261 -11.99 0.95 5.62
C GLY A 261 -13.39 0.75 6.25
N ARG A 262 -14.10 1.83 6.60
CA ARG A 262 -15.47 1.79 7.15
C ARG A 262 -16.54 2.18 6.13
N ALA A 263 -16.14 2.74 5.00
CA ALA A 263 -17.09 3.21 4.00
C ALA A 263 -17.75 2.01 3.30
N THR A 264 -19.08 2.06 3.16
CA THR A 264 -19.84 1.08 2.37
C THR A 264 -19.58 1.24 0.88
N LYS A 265 -19.43 2.50 0.43
CA LYS A 265 -18.97 2.89 -0.90
C LYS A 265 -17.85 3.91 -0.74
N TYR A 266 -16.78 3.80 -1.54
CA TYR A 266 -15.60 4.63 -1.38
C TYR A 266 -15.86 6.15 -1.45
N PRO A 267 -16.71 6.68 -2.35
CA PRO A 267 -17.05 8.11 -2.38
C PRO A 267 -17.68 8.64 -1.08
N MET A 268 -18.33 7.78 -0.28
CA MET A 268 -19.00 8.19 0.97
C MET A 268 -18.03 8.66 2.05
N VAL A 269 -16.72 8.36 1.91
CA VAL A 269 -15.68 8.94 2.77
C VAL A 269 -15.79 10.47 2.79
N PHE A 270 -16.11 11.09 1.65
CA PHE A 270 -16.33 12.53 1.54
C PHE A 270 -17.80 12.92 1.47
N SER A 271 -18.68 12.21 2.18
CA SER A 271 -20.13 12.50 2.16
C SER A 271 -20.48 13.91 2.67
N LEU A 272 -19.78 14.47 3.66
CA LEU A 272 -19.93 15.87 4.07
C LEU A 272 -19.53 16.86 2.95
N PRO A 273 -18.30 16.82 2.41
CA PRO A 273 -17.92 17.65 1.25
C PRO A 273 -18.88 17.50 0.06
N LEU A 274 -19.30 16.27 -0.25
CA LEU A 274 -20.26 16.00 -1.32
C LEU A 274 -21.59 16.70 -1.09
N ARG A 275 -22.14 16.65 0.13
CA ARG A 275 -23.41 17.31 0.44
C ARG A 275 -23.25 18.84 0.42
N TRP A 276 -22.13 19.34 0.93
CA TRP A 276 -21.85 20.79 0.99
C TRP A 276 -21.66 21.40 -0.40
N LEU A 277 -20.93 20.74 -1.29
CA LEU A 277 -20.55 21.28 -2.59
C LEU A 277 -21.53 20.90 -3.73
N ARG A 278 -22.53 20.05 -3.46
CA ARG A 278 -23.43 19.48 -4.48
C ARG A 278 -24.07 20.54 -5.38
N ASP A 279 -24.60 21.58 -4.76
CA ASP A 279 -25.41 22.60 -5.44
C ASP A 279 -24.57 23.82 -5.87
N GLU A 280 -23.27 23.79 -5.60
CA GLU A 280 -22.34 24.88 -5.91
C GLU A 280 -21.72 24.71 -7.30
N ALA A 281 -21.77 25.75 -8.12
CA ALA A 281 -21.25 25.73 -9.49
C ALA A 281 -19.72 25.57 -9.54
N ALA A 282 -19.22 24.84 -10.54
CA ALA A 282 -17.79 24.63 -10.76
C ALA A 282 -17.04 25.94 -11.08
N ASP A 283 -17.63 26.79 -11.91
CA ASP A 283 -17.07 28.12 -12.26
C ASP A 283 -17.40 29.20 -11.21
N GLY A 284 -17.99 28.81 -10.08
CA GLY A 284 -18.36 29.71 -8.99
C GLY A 284 -17.23 29.94 -7.98
N ASP A 285 -17.56 30.66 -6.91
CA ASP A 285 -16.60 30.96 -5.83
C ASP A 285 -16.05 29.69 -5.13
N PHE A 286 -16.72 28.54 -5.27
CA PHE A 286 -16.28 27.24 -4.73
C PHE A 286 -15.38 26.45 -5.68
N GLY A 287 -15.11 26.91 -6.89
CA GLY A 287 -14.41 26.15 -7.92
C GLY A 287 -13.05 25.61 -7.45
N SER A 288 -12.26 26.43 -6.78
CA SER A 288 -10.95 26.03 -6.25
C SER A 288 -11.03 24.92 -5.20
N ILE A 289 -12.08 24.94 -4.36
CA ILE A 289 -12.32 23.93 -3.33
C ILE A 289 -12.86 22.65 -3.95
N ARG A 290 -13.81 22.77 -4.89
CA ARG A 290 -14.35 21.63 -5.66
C ARG A 290 -13.21 20.88 -6.34
N ALA A 291 -12.30 21.60 -6.99
CA ALA A 291 -11.12 21.02 -7.63
C ALA A 291 -10.25 20.23 -6.65
N ILE A 292 -9.97 20.78 -5.46
CA ILE A 292 -9.18 20.07 -4.43
C ILE A 292 -9.84 18.77 -3.98
N PHE A 293 -11.14 18.80 -3.67
CA PHE A 293 -11.84 17.58 -3.22
C PHE A 293 -11.99 16.56 -4.35
N GLN A 294 -12.25 16.99 -5.58
CA GLN A 294 -12.31 16.13 -6.75
C GLN A 294 -10.94 15.47 -7.01
N GLU A 295 -9.87 16.25 -7.11
CA GLU A 295 -8.51 15.77 -7.34
C GLU A 295 -8.05 14.83 -6.20
N HIS A 296 -8.35 15.18 -4.95
CA HIS A 296 -8.00 14.34 -3.81
C HIS A 296 -8.73 13.00 -3.82
N ALA A 297 -10.04 13.03 -4.11
CA ALA A 297 -10.84 11.82 -4.25
C ALA A 297 -10.27 10.93 -5.37
N GLU A 298 -9.96 11.48 -6.54
CA GLU A 298 -9.37 10.72 -7.65
C GLU A 298 -8.03 10.09 -7.28
N CYS A 299 -7.18 10.80 -6.53
CA CYS A 299 -5.88 10.33 -6.09
C CYS A 299 -5.92 9.29 -4.96
N HIS A 300 -7.00 9.22 -4.15
CA HIS A 300 -7.00 8.42 -2.92
C HIS A 300 -8.17 7.43 -2.77
N LEU A 301 -9.23 7.56 -3.56
CA LEU A 301 -10.39 6.69 -3.52
C LEU A 301 -10.46 5.82 -4.78
N PRO A 302 -10.73 4.50 -4.65
CA PRO A 302 -10.78 3.58 -5.79
C PRO A 302 -12.07 3.72 -6.61
N MET A 303 -12.25 4.87 -7.26
CA MET A 303 -13.39 5.19 -8.10
C MET A 303 -13.27 4.57 -9.49
N ALA A 304 -14.39 4.18 -10.07
CA ALA A 304 -14.44 3.71 -11.46
C ALA A 304 -14.37 4.88 -12.46
N PRO A 305 -13.91 4.64 -13.69
CA PRO A 305 -14.11 5.60 -14.78
C PRO A 305 -15.61 5.91 -14.92
N ASP A 306 -15.94 7.16 -15.19
CA ASP A 306 -17.30 7.70 -15.30
C ASP A 306 -18.15 7.63 -14.01
N GLU A 307 -17.58 7.17 -12.89
CA GLU A 307 -18.25 7.27 -11.58
C GLU A 307 -18.32 8.74 -11.17
N SER A 308 -19.53 9.21 -10.84
CA SER A 308 -19.74 10.60 -10.46
C SER A 308 -19.36 10.82 -9.00
N PHE A 309 -18.42 11.74 -8.75
CA PHE A 309 -18.17 12.33 -7.43
C PHE A 309 -18.83 13.72 -7.36
N LEU A 310 -18.05 14.80 -7.49
CA LEU A 310 -18.55 16.14 -7.80
C LEU A 310 -18.66 16.34 -9.31
N GLU A 311 -17.72 15.73 -10.03
CA GLU A 311 -17.65 15.61 -11.48
C GLU A 311 -17.38 14.14 -11.87
N PRO A 312 -17.69 13.73 -13.11
CA PRO A 312 -17.37 12.40 -13.60
C PRO A 312 -15.86 12.15 -13.59
N VAL A 313 -15.43 11.02 -13.02
CA VAL A 313 -14.02 10.66 -12.95
C VAL A 313 -13.51 10.25 -14.34
N PRO A 314 -12.50 10.92 -14.90
CA PRO A 314 -12.04 10.66 -16.27
C PRO A 314 -11.33 9.31 -16.40
N ARG A 315 -10.58 8.90 -15.37
CA ARG A 315 -9.86 7.63 -15.34
C ARG A 315 -9.69 7.12 -13.92
N ARG A 316 -9.62 5.80 -13.77
CA ARG A 316 -9.24 5.15 -12.51
C ARG A 316 -7.75 5.39 -12.22
N ARG A 317 -7.46 6.06 -11.10
CA ARG A 317 -6.09 6.27 -10.59
C ARG A 317 -5.78 5.43 -9.35
N VAL A 318 -6.79 4.88 -8.70
CA VAL A 318 -6.64 4.10 -7.47
C VAL A 318 -7.36 2.77 -7.62
N HIS A 319 -6.69 1.71 -7.17
CA HIS A 319 -7.21 0.36 -7.17
C HIS A 319 -7.40 -0.16 -5.76
N THR A 320 -8.40 -1.04 -5.63
CA THR A 320 -8.40 -2.09 -4.62
C THR A 320 -7.74 -3.35 -5.18
N THR A 321 -7.27 -4.25 -4.30
CA THR A 321 -6.81 -5.60 -4.70
C THR A 321 -7.79 -6.30 -5.63
N TYR A 322 -9.10 -6.20 -5.34
CA TYR A 322 -10.17 -6.78 -6.16
C TYR A 322 -10.24 -6.16 -7.57
N THR A 323 -10.28 -4.83 -7.66
CA THR A 323 -10.39 -4.16 -8.97
C THR A 323 -9.16 -4.38 -9.83
N ALA A 324 -7.97 -4.40 -9.23
CA ALA A 324 -6.74 -4.72 -9.94
C ALA A 324 -6.67 -6.20 -10.33
N ALA A 325 -7.17 -7.12 -9.50
CA ALA A 325 -7.25 -8.53 -9.87
C ALA A 325 -8.07 -8.74 -11.14
N LYS A 326 -9.17 -8.00 -11.27
CA LYS A 326 -10.01 -8.02 -12.48
C LYS A 326 -9.33 -7.38 -13.69
N GLU A 327 -8.60 -6.29 -13.52
CA GLU A 327 -7.92 -5.58 -14.62
C GLU A 327 -6.70 -6.35 -15.15
N TYR A 328 -5.84 -6.85 -14.25
CA TYR A 328 -4.56 -7.50 -14.62
C TYR A 328 -4.67 -9.03 -14.74
N GLY A 329 -5.78 -9.64 -14.34
CA GLY A 329 -5.95 -11.10 -14.36
C GLY A 329 -5.10 -11.84 -13.32
N ILE A 330 -4.65 -11.14 -12.27
CA ILE A 330 -3.79 -11.69 -11.20
C ILE A 330 -4.64 -11.93 -9.94
N SER A 331 -4.34 -12.97 -9.16
CA SER A 331 -5.06 -13.21 -7.90
C SER A 331 -4.81 -12.10 -6.87
N GLU A 332 -5.82 -11.75 -6.07
CA GLU A 332 -5.71 -10.71 -5.03
C GLU A 332 -4.57 -10.97 -4.03
N GLY A 333 -4.30 -12.23 -3.72
CA GLY A 333 -3.19 -12.62 -2.84
C GLY A 333 -1.82 -12.30 -3.43
N ARG A 334 -1.63 -12.50 -4.74
CA ARG A 334 -0.38 -12.16 -5.43
C ARG A 334 -0.23 -10.66 -5.60
N ILE A 335 -1.31 -9.93 -5.89
CA ILE A 335 -1.28 -8.46 -5.93
C ILE A 335 -0.83 -7.91 -4.58
N ARG A 336 -1.39 -8.41 -3.47
CA ARG A 336 -0.97 -8.02 -2.12
C ARG A 336 0.51 -8.34 -1.85
N ASP A 337 0.98 -9.51 -2.25
CA ASP A 337 2.39 -9.91 -2.12
C ASP A 337 3.32 -8.97 -2.90
N ILE A 338 2.96 -8.59 -4.13
CA ILE A 338 3.72 -7.62 -4.93
C ILE A 338 3.75 -6.27 -4.22
N LEU A 339 2.59 -5.74 -3.82
CA LEU A 339 2.49 -4.42 -3.19
C LEU A 339 3.23 -4.34 -1.85
N VAL A 340 3.22 -5.41 -1.06
CA VAL A 340 3.83 -5.40 0.28
C VAL A 340 5.31 -5.79 0.24
N ASN A 341 5.68 -6.80 -0.55
CA ASN A 341 7.03 -7.37 -0.50
C ASN A 341 7.95 -6.91 -1.65
N GLN A 342 7.40 -6.56 -2.82
CA GLN A 342 8.22 -6.11 -3.96
C GLN A 342 8.23 -4.60 -4.10
N ASP A 343 7.10 -3.95 -3.86
CA ASP A 343 6.93 -2.50 -3.93
C ASP A 343 7.27 -1.79 -2.59
N ASP A 344 7.54 -2.55 -1.53
CA ASP A 344 7.83 -2.03 -0.17
C ASP A 344 6.72 -1.10 0.35
N GLY A 345 5.48 -1.31 -0.12
CA GLY A 345 4.33 -0.49 0.26
C GLY A 345 4.32 0.93 -0.32
N LYS A 346 5.20 1.28 -1.27
CA LYS A 346 5.29 2.65 -1.82
C LYS A 346 3.99 3.12 -2.46
N SER A 347 3.34 2.26 -3.24
CA SER A 347 2.06 2.56 -3.88
C SER A 347 0.86 2.44 -2.95
N VAL A 348 1.04 1.92 -1.73
CA VAL A 348 -0.05 1.62 -0.81
C VAL A 348 -0.51 2.89 -0.10
N ILE A 349 -1.78 3.22 -0.30
CA ILE A 349 -2.44 4.34 0.38
C ILE A 349 -2.95 3.87 1.74
N ALA A 350 -3.71 2.76 1.76
CA ALA A 350 -4.29 2.26 2.99
C ALA A 350 -4.52 0.74 2.97
N THR A 351 -4.45 0.11 4.14
CA THR A 351 -4.70 -1.33 4.34
C THR A 351 -5.77 -1.54 5.40
N PHE A 352 -6.72 -2.45 5.15
CA PHE A 352 -7.82 -2.74 6.08
C PHE A 352 -7.81 -4.19 6.55
N LYS A 353 -8.46 -4.43 7.70
CA LYS A 353 -8.71 -5.79 8.20
C LYS A 353 -9.61 -6.52 7.19
N GLY A 354 -9.11 -7.60 6.60
CA GLY A 354 -9.88 -8.43 5.65
C GLY A 354 -9.28 -8.66 4.27
N ARG A 355 -8.02 -8.26 4.02
CA ARG A 355 -7.25 -8.41 2.76
C ARG A 355 -7.35 -7.27 1.74
N GLY A 356 -8.27 -6.31 1.92
CA GLY A 356 -8.35 -5.12 1.07
C GLY A 356 -7.15 -4.18 1.26
N VAL A 357 -6.44 -3.90 0.16
CA VAL A 357 -5.41 -2.86 0.05
C VAL A 357 -5.88 -1.87 -0.99
N VAL A 358 -5.76 -0.57 -0.69
CA VAL A 358 -6.01 0.53 -1.61
C VAL A 358 -4.67 1.14 -1.98
N PHE A 359 -4.41 1.26 -3.28
CA PHE A 359 -3.09 1.65 -3.79
C PHE A 359 -3.20 2.45 -5.11
N ASN A 360 -2.17 3.25 -5.40
CA ASN A 360 -2.08 4.03 -6.61
C ASN A 360 -1.82 3.13 -7.82
N ARG A 361 -2.66 3.27 -8.86
CA ARG A 361 -2.55 2.53 -10.11
C ARG A 361 -1.25 2.80 -10.82
N ASP A 362 -0.90 4.07 -11.03
CA ASP A 362 0.19 4.46 -11.93
C ASP A 362 1.54 4.01 -11.35
N GLU A 363 1.69 4.05 -10.02
CA GLU A 363 2.88 3.58 -9.31
C GLU A 363 3.02 2.05 -9.32
N ALA A 364 1.92 1.32 -9.12
CA ALA A 364 1.93 -0.14 -9.12
C ALA A 364 1.89 -0.77 -10.52
N HIS A 365 1.52 -0.01 -11.56
CA HIS A 365 1.26 -0.51 -12.90
C HIS A 365 2.44 -1.30 -13.49
N PRO A 366 3.71 -0.82 -13.45
CA PRO A 366 4.83 -1.56 -14.04
C PRO A 366 5.04 -2.93 -13.37
N LEU A 367 4.88 -3.00 -12.05
CA LEU A 367 5.04 -4.24 -11.28
C LEU A 367 3.91 -5.23 -11.56
N LEU A 368 2.67 -4.73 -11.64
CA LEU A 368 1.50 -5.56 -11.93
C LEU A 368 1.48 -6.04 -13.38
N GLU A 369 1.89 -5.21 -14.33
CA GLU A 369 2.02 -5.60 -15.73
C GLU A 369 3.08 -6.70 -15.90
N ALA A 370 4.27 -6.52 -15.31
CA ALA A 370 5.31 -7.55 -15.32
C ALA A 370 4.81 -8.87 -14.69
N ALA A 371 4.07 -8.79 -13.58
CA ALA A 371 3.49 -9.96 -12.93
C ALA A 371 2.39 -10.64 -13.76
N SER A 372 1.62 -9.89 -14.56
CA SER A 372 0.58 -10.46 -15.43
C SER A 372 1.16 -11.35 -16.54
N GLN A 373 2.41 -11.08 -16.94
CA GLN A 373 3.15 -11.85 -17.94
C GLN A 373 3.89 -13.06 -17.35
N GLN A 374 3.80 -13.26 -16.03
CA GLN A 374 4.39 -14.41 -15.37
C GLN A 374 3.47 -15.63 -15.41
N LEU A 375 4.06 -16.79 -15.60
CA LEU A 375 3.40 -18.08 -15.59
C LEU A 375 3.66 -18.78 -14.25
N THR A 376 2.64 -19.50 -13.77
CA THR A 376 2.84 -20.45 -12.68
C THR A 376 3.73 -21.61 -13.13
N THR A 377 4.39 -22.29 -12.20
CA THR A 377 5.21 -23.48 -12.51
C THR A 377 4.43 -24.53 -13.32
N LYS A 378 3.14 -24.71 -13.03
CA LYS A 378 2.26 -25.62 -13.78
C LYS A 378 2.07 -25.19 -15.23
N GLN A 379 1.72 -23.92 -15.46
CA GLN A 379 1.56 -23.38 -16.81
C GLN A 379 2.87 -23.39 -17.60
N ALA A 380 4.01 -23.13 -16.93
CA ALA A 380 5.33 -23.23 -17.56
C ALA A 380 5.64 -24.69 -17.98
N ALA A 381 5.35 -25.67 -17.12
CA ALA A 381 5.53 -27.09 -17.44
C ALA A 381 4.67 -27.55 -18.61
N GLU A 382 3.39 -27.14 -18.64
CA GLU A 382 2.48 -27.40 -19.76
C GLU A 382 2.99 -26.80 -21.08
N ARG A 383 3.49 -25.56 -21.05
CA ARG A 383 4.07 -24.91 -22.25
C ARG A 383 5.36 -25.56 -22.73
N LEU A 384 6.17 -26.09 -21.83
CA LEU A 384 7.39 -26.83 -22.17
C LEU A 384 7.11 -28.28 -22.55
N GLY A 385 5.87 -28.77 -22.39
CA GLY A 385 5.51 -30.16 -22.61
C GLY A 385 6.30 -31.12 -21.71
N CYS A 386 6.50 -30.75 -20.44
CA CYS A 386 7.27 -31.52 -19.47
C CYS A 386 6.47 -31.82 -18.20
N ALA A 387 6.89 -32.84 -17.45
CA ALA A 387 6.28 -33.16 -16.16
C ALA A 387 6.69 -32.15 -15.07
N MET A 388 5.86 -31.97 -14.04
CA MET A 388 6.15 -31.04 -12.92
C MET A 388 7.51 -31.29 -12.26
N THR A 389 7.91 -32.55 -12.09
CA THR A 389 9.21 -32.93 -11.52
C THR A 389 10.40 -32.48 -12.39
N GLN A 390 10.22 -32.48 -13.72
CA GLN A 390 11.23 -31.99 -14.66
C GLN A 390 11.31 -30.47 -14.61
N MET A 391 10.15 -29.79 -14.52
CA MET A 391 10.10 -28.35 -14.36
C MET A 391 10.80 -27.91 -13.07
N GLU A 392 10.57 -28.62 -11.95
CA GLU A 392 11.28 -28.37 -10.70
C GLU A 392 12.79 -28.57 -10.85
N ALA A 393 13.23 -29.62 -11.55
CA ALA A 393 14.65 -29.85 -11.81
C ALA A 393 15.29 -28.73 -12.64
N LEU A 394 14.58 -28.17 -13.62
CA LEU A 394 15.04 -27.02 -14.41
C LEU A 394 15.18 -25.75 -13.57
N LEU A 395 14.24 -25.51 -12.65
CA LEU A 395 14.26 -24.36 -11.75
C LEU A 395 15.38 -24.47 -10.70
N ILE A 396 15.53 -25.64 -10.08
CA ILE A 396 16.61 -25.90 -9.09
C ILE A 396 17.98 -25.85 -9.78
N GLY A 397 18.07 -26.35 -11.02
CA GLY A 397 19.28 -26.27 -11.84
C GLY A 397 19.61 -24.87 -12.36
N GLY A 398 18.81 -23.85 -12.06
CA GLY A 398 19.05 -22.46 -12.46
C GLY A 398 18.89 -22.20 -13.97
N MET A 399 18.19 -23.07 -14.69
CA MET A 399 18.06 -22.98 -16.16
C MET A 399 17.03 -21.97 -16.62
N LEU A 400 16.06 -21.67 -15.77
CA LEU A 400 15.04 -20.67 -16.00
C LEU A 400 15.00 -19.74 -14.79
N PRO A 401 15.10 -18.42 -14.99
CA PRO A 401 14.89 -17.47 -13.91
C PRO A 401 13.47 -17.62 -13.35
N PHE A 402 13.32 -17.42 -12.05
CA PHE A 402 12.00 -17.38 -11.44
C PHE A 402 11.97 -16.35 -10.33
N THR A 403 10.79 -15.77 -10.12
CA THR A 403 10.49 -15.00 -8.93
C THR A 403 9.72 -15.87 -7.95
N SER A 404 9.93 -15.68 -6.65
CA SER A 404 9.12 -16.33 -5.61
C SER A 404 8.27 -15.31 -4.88
N ASN A 405 7.40 -15.81 -4.01
CA ASN A 405 6.72 -14.97 -3.03
C ASN A 405 7.69 -14.65 -1.89
N GLY A 406 7.36 -13.61 -1.12
CA GLY A 406 8.16 -13.20 0.03
C GLY A 406 8.31 -14.33 1.06
N ALA A 407 9.40 -14.30 1.83
CA ALA A 407 9.75 -15.32 2.82
C ALA A 407 8.69 -15.52 3.94
N SER A 408 7.70 -14.64 4.03
CA SER A 408 6.59 -14.69 5.00
C SER A 408 5.47 -15.67 4.63
N SER A 409 5.51 -16.27 3.43
CA SER A 409 4.50 -17.25 3.02
C SER A 409 4.86 -18.68 3.45
N THR A 410 3.90 -19.39 4.06
CA THR A 410 4.02 -20.82 4.42
C THR A 410 4.20 -21.74 3.21
N ARG A 411 3.79 -21.31 2.02
CA ARG A 411 3.94 -22.07 0.77
C ARG A 411 4.77 -21.26 -0.22
N VAL A 412 5.84 -21.83 -0.76
CA VAL A 412 6.69 -21.17 -1.76
C VAL A 412 6.05 -21.34 -3.14
N TYR A 413 5.57 -20.23 -3.72
CA TYR A 413 5.10 -20.19 -5.10
C TYR A 413 6.22 -19.61 -5.97
N ARG A 414 6.42 -20.19 -7.15
CA ARG A 414 7.41 -19.75 -8.14
C ARG A 414 6.73 -19.34 -9.43
N TRP A 415 7.19 -18.24 -10.00
CA TRP A 415 6.68 -17.64 -11.22
C TRP A 415 7.81 -17.45 -12.22
N VAL A 416 7.58 -17.87 -13.46
CA VAL A 416 8.56 -17.80 -14.55
C VAL A 416 8.02 -16.85 -15.61
N SER A 417 8.87 -16.00 -16.18
CA SER A 417 8.42 -15.09 -17.25
C SER A 417 7.99 -15.89 -18.49
N ALA A 418 6.84 -15.56 -19.07
CA ALA A 418 6.40 -16.18 -20.32
C ALA A 418 7.41 -15.96 -21.46
N LEU A 419 8.09 -14.81 -21.46
CA LEU A 419 9.12 -14.47 -22.44
C LEU A 419 10.33 -15.39 -22.29
N GLU A 420 10.78 -15.66 -21.07
CA GLU A 420 11.91 -16.55 -20.80
C GLU A 420 11.61 -17.99 -21.20
N VAL A 421 10.39 -18.47 -20.91
CA VAL A 421 9.94 -19.79 -21.38
C VAL A 421 9.96 -19.85 -22.91
N ASN A 422 9.44 -18.82 -23.59
CA ASN A 422 9.44 -18.78 -25.05
C ASN A 422 10.87 -18.72 -25.63
N ASN A 423 11.76 -17.92 -25.04
CA ASN A 423 13.16 -17.83 -25.44
C ASN A 423 13.88 -19.18 -25.27
N PHE A 424 13.59 -19.87 -24.17
CA PHE A 424 14.11 -21.22 -23.92
C PHE A 424 13.62 -22.22 -24.98
N ILE A 425 12.34 -22.19 -25.33
CA ILE A 425 11.77 -23.00 -26.43
C ILE A 425 12.49 -22.71 -27.75
N GLN A 426 12.69 -21.43 -28.09
CA GLN A 426 13.35 -21.03 -29.34
C GLN A 426 14.82 -21.46 -29.37
N ARG A 427 15.55 -21.34 -28.25
CA ARG A 427 16.93 -21.81 -28.13
C ARG A 427 17.07 -23.31 -28.32
N ILE A 428 16.10 -24.10 -27.86
CA ILE A 428 16.12 -25.54 -28.09
C ILE A 428 15.75 -25.84 -29.54
N ARG A 429 14.72 -25.19 -30.08
CA ARG A 429 14.28 -25.38 -31.49
C ARG A 429 15.40 -25.08 -32.49
N SER A 430 16.22 -24.04 -32.26
CA SER A 430 17.33 -23.71 -33.15
C SER A 430 18.46 -24.75 -33.14
N ARG A 431 18.46 -25.67 -32.18
CA ARG A 431 19.44 -26.77 -32.06
C ARG A 431 18.90 -28.09 -32.58
N VAL A 432 17.63 -28.16 -32.98
CA VAL A 432 17.03 -29.37 -33.55
C VAL A 432 17.51 -29.53 -34.99
N THR A 433 18.14 -30.66 -35.27
CA THR A 433 18.63 -31.08 -36.58
C THR A 433 17.64 -32.07 -37.22
N GLU A 434 17.61 -32.14 -38.55
CA GLU A 434 16.76 -33.10 -39.28
C GLU A 434 17.14 -34.56 -38.97
N PRO A 435 16.15 -35.48 -38.93
CA PRO A 435 16.37 -36.87 -38.59
C PRO A 435 17.21 -37.60 -39.63
N SER A 436 18.39 -38.04 -39.22
CA SER A 436 19.19 -38.99 -40.00
C SER A 436 18.90 -40.41 -39.53
N ALA A 437 18.51 -41.28 -40.46
CA ALA A 437 18.12 -42.68 -40.20
C ALA A 437 19.25 -43.59 -39.66
N LYS A 438 20.41 -43.03 -39.33
CA LYS A 438 21.64 -43.76 -39.02
C LYS A 438 21.94 -43.89 -37.52
N TYR A 439 21.18 -43.22 -36.64
CA TYR A 439 21.53 -43.06 -35.22
C TYR A 439 20.50 -43.68 -34.27
N ASN A 440 20.97 -44.18 -33.12
CA ASN A 440 20.14 -44.76 -32.07
C ASN A 440 19.59 -43.66 -31.14
N LEU A 441 18.62 -42.91 -31.65
CA LEU A 441 18.03 -41.77 -30.96
C LEU A 441 17.06 -42.23 -29.88
N VAL A 442 17.26 -41.77 -28.64
CA VAL A 442 16.38 -42.08 -27.51
C VAL A 442 15.82 -40.82 -26.87
N PRO A 443 14.62 -40.85 -26.26
CA PRO A 443 14.08 -39.71 -25.52
C PRO A 443 15.02 -39.27 -24.39
N ILE A 444 15.05 -37.96 -24.06
CA ILE A 444 15.97 -37.41 -23.04
C ILE A 444 15.89 -38.17 -21.71
N LEU A 445 14.70 -38.56 -21.25
CA LEU A 445 14.57 -39.30 -19.99
C LEU A 445 15.18 -40.69 -20.05
N THR A 446 15.14 -41.35 -21.20
CA THR A 446 15.83 -42.62 -21.40
C THR A 446 17.34 -42.39 -21.41
N ALA A 447 17.80 -41.31 -22.07
CA ALA A 447 19.22 -40.92 -22.07
C ALA A 447 19.75 -40.65 -20.65
N THR A 448 18.97 -40.02 -19.76
CA THR A 448 19.39 -39.83 -18.34
C THR A 448 19.70 -41.16 -17.64
N LYS A 449 18.95 -42.22 -17.93
CA LYS A 449 19.16 -43.55 -17.34
C LYS A 449 20.36 -44.28 -17.97
N VAL A 450 20.52 -44.18 -19.29
CA VAL A 450 21.59 -44.84 -20.04
C VAL A 450 22.94 -44.20 -19.71
N CYS A 451 23.04 -42.88 -19.83
CA CYS A 451 24.27 -42.12 -19.59
C CYS A 451 24.53 -41.79 -18.11
N ARG A 452 23.59 -42.14 -17.21
CA ARG A 452 23.64 -41.86 -15.75
C ARG A 452 23.85 -40.38 -15.40
N ARG A 453 23.28 -39.47 -16.19
CA ARG A 453 23.32 -38.00 -15.98
C ARG A 453 21.97 -37.46 -15.52
N ILE A 454 21.98 -36.31 -14.85
CA ILE A 454 20.73 -35.66 -14.43
C ILE A 454 20.09 -34.91 -15.59
N PHE A 455 18.76 -34.80 -15.57
CA PHE A 455 17.99 -34.16 -16.63
C PHE A 455 18.47 -32.74 -16.99
N PRO A 456 18.74 -31.84 -16.02
CA PRO A 456 19.25 -30.51 -16.34
C PRO A 456 20.59 -30.55 -17.10
N GLU A 457 21.54 -31.42 -16.76
CA GLU A 457 22.83 -31.48 -17.45
C GLU A 457 22.68 -31.78 -18.94
N ILE A 458 21.79 -32.71 -19.31
CA ILE A 458 21.54 -33.03 -20.73
C ILE A 458 20.93 -31.82 -21.44
N ILE A 459 20.01 -31.10 -20.80
CA ILE A 459 19.43 -29.87 -21.34
C ILE A 459 20.49 -28.77 -21.51
N ALA A 460 21.44 -28.64 -20.58
CA ALA A 460 22.55 -27.70 -20.70
C ALA A 460 23.39 -28.00 -21.95
N LEU A 461 23.74 -29.28 -22.16
CA LEU A 461 24.51 -29.71 -23.33
C LEU A 461 23.79 -29.39 -24.65
N ILE A 462 22.45 -29.52 -24.68
CA ILE A 462 21.64 -29.10 -25.84
C ILE A 462 21.73 -27.58 -26.04
N LEU A 463 21.55 -26.79 -24.99
CA LEU A 463 21.54 -25.33 -25.07
C LEU A 463 22.91 -24.74 -25.46
N ASP A 464 23.98 -25.32 -24.93
CA ASP A 464 25.37 -24.98 -25.24
C ASP A 464 25.73 -25.34 -26.68
N GLY A 465 24.99 -26.28 -27.29
CA GLY A 465 25.20 -26.73 -28.67
C GLY A 465 26.37 -27.71 -28.79
N THR A 466 26.74 -28.39 -27.70
CA THR A 466 27.77 -29.43 -27.71
C THR A 466 27.25 -30.71 -28.37
N LEU A 467 25.94 -30.95 -28.29
CA LEU A 467 25.26 -32.03 -28.98
C LEU A 467 24.87 -31.61 -30.40
N LYS A 468 25.36 -32.34 -31.40
CA LYS A 468 25.02 -32.11 -32.81
C LYS A 468 23.77 -32.89 -33.22
N ARG A 469 23.44 -33.99 -32.50
CA ARG A 469 22.37 -34.93 -32.85
C ARG A 469 21.19 -34.80 -31.90
N VAL A 470 20.49 -33.67 -32.00
CA VAL A 470 19.25 -33.41 -31.25
C VAL A 470 18.09 -33.37 -32.23
N HIS A 471 17.08 -34.22 -32.03
CA HIS A 471 15.94 -34.34 -32.92
C HIS A 471 14.64 -34.19 -32.14
N MET A 472 13.55 -33.82 -32.82
CA MET A 472 12.23 -33.65 -32.21
C MET A 472 11.20 -34.44 -32.99
N ASN A 473 10.46 -35.31 -32.30
CA ASN A 473 9.39 -36.09 -32.90
C ASN A 473 8.09 -35.28 -32.90
N GLY A 474 7.63 -34.89 -34.09
CA GLY A 474 6.37 -34.17 -34.31
C GLY A 474 6.54 -32.66 -34.48
N SER A 475 5.45 -31.99 -34.90
CA SER A 475 5.43 -30.55 -35.16
C SER A 475 5.23 -29.69 -33.91
N ALA A 476 4.61 -30.25 -32.86
CA ALA A 476 4.39 -29.59 -31.58
C ALA A 476 5.63 -29.71 -30.68
N PHE A 477 6.06 -28.59 -30.09
CA PHE A 477 7.20 -28.59 -29.17
C PHE A 477 6.81 -29.20 -27.83
N ALA A 478 7.56 -30.22 -27.41
CA ALA A 478 7.50 -30.75 -26.06
C ALA A 478 8.87 -31.35 -25.72
N LEU A 479 9.38 -31.06 -24.52
CA LEU A 479 10.65 -31.62 -24.05
C LEU A 479 10.64 -33.16 -24.04
N CYS A 480 9.47 -33.78 -23.83
CA CYS A 480 9.32 -35.23 -23.89
C CYS A 480 9.48 -35.82 -25.31
N ASN A 481 9.30 -35.01 -26.35
CA ASN A 481 9.42 -35.42 -27.75
C ASN A 481 10.84 -35.25 -28.31
N ILE A 482 11.75 -34.67 -27.53
CA ILE A 482 13.14 -34.49 -27.93
C ILE A 482 13.90 -35.79 -27.71
N THR A 483 14.61 -36.22 -28.75
CA THR A 483 15.46 -37.40 -28.77
C THR A 483 16.91 -37.00 -29.01
N VAL A 484 17.82 -37.66 -28.28
CA VAL A 484 19.27 -37.41 -28.31
C VAL A 484 20.01 -38.74 -28.49
N ASP A 485 21.23 -38.66 -29.01
CA ASP A 485 22.11 -39.81 -29.17
C ASP A 485 22.92 -40.06 -27.88
N PRO A 486 22.72 -41.19 -27.17
CA PRO A 486 23.47 -41.50 -25.95
C PRO A 486 24.98 -41.60 -26.16
N ASP A 487 25.41 -42.08 -27.33
CA ASP A 487 26.83 -42.30 -27.62
C ASP A 487 27.59 -40.95 -27.74
N GLU A 488 26.90 -39.91 -28.23
CA GLU A 488 27.45 -38.54 -28.28
C GLU A 488 27.60 -37.95 -26.87
N ILE A 489 26.63 -38.23 -25.97
CA ILE A 489 26.67 -37.75 -24.59
C ILE A 489 27.79 -38.43 -23.79
N ASP A 490 27.97 -39.74 -23.98
CA ASP A 490 29.02 -40.53 -23.31
C ASP A 490 30.41 -40.18 -23.85
N GLY A 491 30.55 -39.93 -25.16
CA GLY A 491 31.82 -39.50 -25.78
C GLY A 491 32.35 -38.16 -25.26
N LEU A 492 31.47 -37.26 -24.79
CA LEU A 492 31.84 -36.00 -24.15
C LEU A 492 32.39 -36.16 -22.72
N SER A 493 32.33 -37.37 -22.15
CA SER A 493 32.78 -37.66 -20.77
C SER A 493 34.21 -38.21 -20.68
N ASP A 494 34.83 -38.57 -21.81
CA ASP A 494 36.18 -39.15 -21.85
C ASP A 494 37.30 -38.09 -21.77
N THR A 495 36.98 -36.84 -21.43
CA THR A 495 37.99 -35.82 -21.11
C THR A 495 38.62 -36.13 -19.74
N SER A 496 39.71 -36.90 -19.84
CA SER A 496 40.82 -37.08 -18.89
C SER A 496 40.43 -37.18 -17.41
N VAL A 497 40.48 -38.40 -16.89
CA VAL A 497 41.08 -38.57 -15.55
C VAL A 497 42.54 -38.19 -15.78
N ASP A 498 43.05 -37.18 -15.09
CA ASP A 498 44.49 -36.86 -15.14
C ASP A 498 45.27 -38.18 -14.99
N GLU A 499 46.21 -38.45 -15.90
CA GLU A 499 46.95 -39.72 -16.01
C GLU A 499 47.64 -40.11 -14.67
N ASP A 500 47.74 -39.17 -13.74
CA ASP A 500 48.43 -39.28 -12.46
C ASP A 500 47.59 -39.86 -11.31
N TYR A 501 46.28 -40.04 -11.45
CA TYR A 501 45.42 -40.56 -10.37
C TYR A 501 44.92 -41.99 -10.65
N LEU A 502 45.25 -42.90 -9.74
CA LEU A 502 44.87 -44.31 -9.79
C LEU A 502 43.73 -44.64 -8.82
N SER A 503 42.81 -45.51 -9.28
CA SER A 503 41.75 -46.06 -8.45
C SER A 503 42.30 -47.06 -7.42
N ARG A 504 41.53 -47.39 -6.38
CA ARG A 504 41.90 -48.43 -5.40
C ARG A 504 42.28 -49.78 -6.02
N LYS A 505 41.63 -50.15 -7.13
CA LYS A 505 41.91 -51.42 -7.83
C LYS A 505 43.25 -51.35 -8.57
N ASP A 506 43.54 -50.23 -9.21
CA ASP A 506 44.77 -50.03 -9.96
C ASP A 506 45.96 -49.84 -9.02
N ALA A 507 45.78 -49.15 -7.90
CA ALA A 507 46.77 -49.03 -6.83
C ALA A 507 47.11 -50.40 -6.20
N ALA A 508 46.11 -51.26 -5.99
CA ALA A 508 46.33 -52.64 -5.51
C ALA A 508 47.15 -53.46 -6.51
N ALA A 509 46.96 -53.24 -7.81
CA ALA A 509 47.76 -53.87 -8.86
C ALA A 509 49.21 -53.37 -8.85
N VAL A 510 49.43 -52.07 -8.70
CA VAL A 510 50.78 -51.45 -8.64
C VAL A 510 51.57 -51.96 -7.43
N LEU A 511 50.95 -52.01 -6.25
CA LEU A 511 51.56 -52.51 -5.01
C LEU A 511 51.46 -54.04 -4.86
N ARG A 512 50.90 -54.73 -5.86
CA ARG A 512 50.70 -56.19 -5.91
C ARG A 512 50.02 -56.78 -4.67
N THR A 513 49.11 -56.04 -4.05
CA THR A 513 48.39 -56.42 -2.82
C THR A 513 46.88 -56.52 -3.04
N SER A 514 46.11 -56.75 -1.99
CA SER A 514 44.65 -56.79 -2.01
C SER A 514 44.03 -55.39 -1.89
N VAL A 515 42.80 -55.23 -2.36
CA VAL A 515 42.06 -53.96 -2.27
C VAL A 515 41.78 -53.61 -0.80
N GLU A 516 41.60 -54.61 0.06
CA GLU A 516 41.45 -54.47 1.49
C GLU A 516 42.70 -53.86 2.15
N THR A 517 43.90 -54.24 1.68
CA THR A 517 45.16 -53.70 2.20
C THR A 517 45.33 -52.24 1.81
N ILE A 518 44.96 -51.86 0.58
CA ILE A 518 44.95 -50.46 0.15
C ILE A 518 43.98 -49.63 1.00
N LYS A 519 42.79 -50.16 1.29
CA LYS A 519 41.83 -49.49 2.16
C LYS A 519 42.39 -49.28 3.57
N ASP A 520 43.04 -50.30 4.13
CA ASP A 520 43.65 -50.20 5.45
C ASP A 520 44.83 -49.20 5.46
N LEU A 521 45.61 -49.10 4.38
CA LEU A 521 46.68 -48.11 4.26
C LEU A 521 46.15 -46.66 4.18
N ILE A 522 44.97 -46.47 3.59
CA ILE A 522 44.25 -45.19 3.62
C ILE A 522 43.70 -44.91 5.03
N ASP A 523 43.04 -45.89 5.66
CA ASP A 523 42.48 -45.77 7.02
C ASP A 523 43.58 -45.47 8.06
N LEU A 524 44.79 -46.01 7.87
CA LEU A 524 45.96 -45.77 8.73
C LEU A 524 46.71 -44.45 8.41
N GLY A 525 46.30 -43.72 7.36
CA GLY A 525 46.91 -42.46 6.95
C GLY A 525 48.30 -42.59 6.32
N VAL A 526 48.67 -43.79 5.85
CA VAL A 526 49.97 -44.07 5.21
C VAL A 526 49.96 -43.71 3.73
N LEU A 527 48.80 -43.85 3.07
CA LEU A 527 48.54 -43.35 1.72
C LEU A 527 47.46 -42.28 1.77
N SER A 528 47.70 -41.15 1.11
CA SER A 528 46.74 -40.06 1.00
C SER A 528 45.74 -40.36 -0.10
N ALA A 529 44.47 -40.55 0.27
CA ALA A 529 43.38 -40.66 -0.69
C ALA A 529 42.68 -39.30 -0.86
N THR A 530 42.55 -38.85 -2.10
CA THR A 530 41.65 -37.74 -2.41
C THR A 530 40.29 -38.31 -2.80
N ILE A 531 39.22 -37.89 -2.12
CA ILE A 531 37.86 -38.29 -2.48
C ILE A 531 37.45 -37.51 -3.72
N VAL A 532 37.46 -38.17 -4.87
CA VAL A 532 36.99 -37.61 -6.14
C VAL A 532 35.65 -38.25 -6.46
N ARG A 533 34.67 -37.44 -6.86
CA ARG A 533 33.39 -37.98 -7.34
C ARG A 533 33.60 -38.58 -8.73
N HIS A 534 33.22 -39.83 -8.90
CA HIS A 534 33.33 -40.51 -10.18
C HIS A 534 32.46 -39.80 -11.23
N LYS A 535 33.07 -39.28 -12.31
CA LYS A 535 32.38 -38.46 -13.33
C LYS A 535 31.15 -39.14 -13.96
N LYS A 536 31.12 -40.49 -14.05
CA LYS A 536 30.02 -41.28 -14.65
C LYS A 536 28.98 -41.83 -13.65
N THR A 537 29.25 -41.86 -12.35
CA THR A 537 28.30 -42.44 -11.35
C THR A 537 28.02 -41.49 -10.19
N ASN A 538 28.74 -40.38 -10.12
CA ASN A 538 28.72 -39.39 -9.05
C ASN A 538 28.97 -39.98 -7.63
N LEU A 539 29.43 -41.24 -7.57
CA LEU A 539 29.78 -41.91 -6.33
C LEU A 539 31.15 -41.41 -5.85
N PRO A 540 31.34 -41.19 -4.53
CA PRO A 540 32.65 -40.87 -3.99
C PRO A 540 33.61 -42.05 -4.24
N MET A 541 34.76 -41.75 -4.85
CA MET A 541 35.81 -42.71 -5.14
C MET A 541 37.14 -42.20 -4.59
N ASP A 542 37.81 -43.06 -3.84
CA ASP A 542 39.16 -42.79 -3.34
C ASP A 542 40.16 -42.93 -4.49
N MET A 543 40.82 -41.83 -4.84
CA MET A 543 41.86 -41.76 -5.87
C MET A 543 43.20 -41.42 -5.21
N MET A 544 44.27 -42.11 -5.64
CA MET A 544 45.63 -41.94 -5.11
C MET A 544 46.56 -41.47 -6.23
N ARG A 545 47.57 -40.67 -5.88
CA ARG A 545 48.59 -40.24 -6.85
C ARG A 545 49.57 -41.37 -7.13
N LEU A 546 49.93 -41.54 -8.40
CA LEU A 546 50.93 -42.53 -8.83
C LEU A 546 52.30 -42.28 -8.18
N GLU A 547 52.69 -41.01 -7.99
CA GLU A 547 53.94 -40.62 -7.33
C GLU A 547 54.02 -41.13 -5.89
N GLU A 548 52.95 -40.96 -5.10
CA GLU A 548 52.89 -41.39 -3.71
C GLU A 548 52.92 -42.91 -3.57
N LEU A 549 52.27 -43.63 -4.50
CA LEU A 549 52.34 -45.09 -4.57
C LEU A 549 53.77 -45.58 -4.91
N ASN A 550 54.49 -44.86 -5.77
CA ASN A 550 55.88 -45.18 -6.10
C ASN A 550 56.82 -44.87 -4.94
N GLU A 551 56.66 -43.75 -4.23
CA GLU A 551 57.41 -43.44 -3.02
C GLU A 551 57.20 -44.48 -1.91
N PHE A 552 55.94 -44.89 -1.72
CA PHE A 552 55.60 -45.95 -0.79
C PHE A 552 56.28 -47.27 -1.17
N ARG A 553 56.24 -47.63 -2.46
CA ARG A 553 56.92 -48.81 -2.98
C ARG A 553 58.44 -48.75 -2.77
N GLU A 554 59.07 -47.59 -2.86
CA GLU A 554 60.51 -47.42 -2.62
C GLU A 554 60.91 -47.60 -1.15
N LYS A 555 60.07 -47.16 -0.21
CA LYS A 555 60.38 -47.19 1.23
C LYS A 555 59.90 -48.47 1.92
N TYR A 556 58.81 -49.05 1.44
CA TYR A 556 58.09 -50.14 2.08
C TYR A 556 57.82 -51.31 1.13
N VAL A 557 57.72 -52.50 1.70
CA VAL A 557 57.29 -53.70 0.98
C VAL A 557 56.16 -54.37 1.74
N VAL A 558 55.11 -54.71 0.98
CA VAL A 558 53.96 -55.45 1.50
C VAL A 558 54.29 -56.94 1.53
N LEU A 559 53.87 -57.63 2.58
CA LEU A 559 54.10 -59.07 2.77
C LEU A 559 53.62 -59.93 1.57
N ASP A 560 52.54 -59.51 0.91
CA ASP A 560 52.03 -60.19 -0.30
C ASP A 560 52.99 -60.11 -1.48
N ASP A 561 53.70 -59.00 -1.65
CA ASP A 561 54.69 -58.86 -2.71
C ASP A 561 55.92 -59.74 -2.43
N LEU A 562 56.34 -59.86 -1.16
CA LEU A 562 57.40 -60.79 -0.74
C LEU A 562 56.98 -62.25 -0.94
N SER A 563 55.74 -62.58 -0.57
CA SER A 563 55.18 -63.91 -0.75
C SER A 563 55.14 -64.31 -2.22
N LYS A 564 54.67 -63.41 -3.09
CA LYS A 564 54.61 -63.63 -4.54
C LYS A 564 55.99 -63.73 -5.17
N THR A 565 56.93 -62.87 -4.77
CA THR A 565 58.30 -62.88 -5.32
C THR A 565 59.05 -64.16 -4.97
N ARG A 566 58.80 -64.74 -3.79
CA ARG A 566 59.47 -65.97 -3.33
C ARG A 566 58.70 -67.26 -3.60
N GLN A 567 57.45 -67.16 -4.06
CA GLN A 567 56.52 -68.29 -4.19
C GLN A 567 56.33 -69.09 -2.88
N VAL A 568 56.42 -68.41 -1.73
CA VAL A 568 56.22 -69.01 -0.41
C VAL A 568 54.97 -68.41 0.22
N ARG A 569 54.14 -69.21 0.89
CA ARG A 569 52.91 -68.74 1.57
C ARG A 569 53.23 -67.61 2.57
N SER A 570 52.44 -66.53 2.56
CA SER A 570 52.64 -65.31 3.38
C SER A 570 52.85 -65.58 4.88
N ILE A 571 52.23 -66.64 5.42
CA ILE A 571 52.38 -67.06 6.83
C ILE A 571 53.83 -67.51 7.14
N LYS A 572 54.47 -68.25 6.22
CA LYS A 572 55.83 -68.74 6.41
C LYS A 572 56.84 -67.60 6.28
N VAL A 573 56.66 -66.72 5.30
CA VAL A 573 57.47 -65.49 5.14
C VAL A 573 57.41 -64.62 6.40
N ARG A 574 56.23 -64.47 6.99
CA ARG A 574 56.07 -63.76 8.27
C ARG A 574 56.83 -64.43 9.41
N PHE A 575 56.71 -65.75 9.57
CA PHE A 575 57.37 -66.48 10.65
C PHE A 575 58.90 -66.44 10.53
N ASP A 576 59.40 -66.49 9.30
CA ASP A 576 60.82 -66.38 9.00
C ASP A 576 61.33 -64.96 9.29
N LEU A 577 60.56 -63.90 8.98
CA LEU A 577 60.87 -62.52 9.37
C LEU A 577 60.81 -62.28 10.89
N GLU A 578 59.85 -62.88 11.60
CA GLU A 578 59.74 -62.80 13.07
C GLU A 578 60.93 -63.50 13.76
N LYS A 579 61.38 -64.66 13.25
CA LYS A 579 62.61 -65.34 13.72
C LYS A 579 63.87 -64.50 13.57
N LEU A 580 63.88 -63.63 12.59
CA LEU A 580 64.98 -62.74 12.25
C LEU A 580 64.87 -61.37 12.93
N GLY A 581 63.88 -61.20 13.82
CA GLY A 581 63.70 -60.00 14.63
C GLY A 581 63.13 -58.79 13.88
N VAL A 582 62.65 -58.97 12.64
CA VAL A 582 62.09 -57.88 11.83
C VAL A 582 60.62 -57.68 12.17
N GLN A 583 60.29 -56.56 12.81
CA GLN A 583 58.91 -56.19 13.10
C GLN A 583 58.23 -55.48 11.92
N PRO A 584 56.93 -55.69 11.69
CA PRO A 584 56.19 -54.94 10.68
C PRO A 584 56.12 -53.47 11.06
N ALA A 585 56.36 -52.59 10.08
CA ALA A 585 56.20 -51.15 10.24
C ALA A 585 54.73 -50.77 10.43
N TYR A 586 53.82 -51.50 9.78
CA TYR A 586 52.37 -51.35 9.94
C TYR A 586 51.68 -52.71 9.99
N GLU A 587 50.79 -52.87 10.97
CA GLU A 587 49.91 -54.02 11.11
C GLU A 587 48.46 -53.57 10.85
N GLY A 588 47.92 -53.98 9.71
CA GLY A 588 46.52 -53.69 9.32
C GLY A 588 45.52 -54.60 10.04
N ARG A 589 44.26 -54.55 9.60
CA ARG A 589 43.19 -55.45 10.11
C ARG A 589 43.47 -56.89 9.71
N ARG A 590 42.73 -57.82 10.31
CA ARG A 590 42.91 -59.29 10.16
C ARG A 590 43.01 -59.80 8.70
N ASN A 591 42.46 -59.05 7.73
CA ASN A 591 42.43 -59.41 6.31
C ASN A 591 43.39 -58.59 5.43
N ALA A 592 44.11 -57.63 6.00
CA ALA A 592 45.09 -56.81 5.30
C ALA A 592 46.50 -57.33 5.52
N SER A 593 47.35 -57.10 4.53
CA SER A 593 48.72 -57.58 4.55
C SER A 593 49.64 -56.66 5.33
N LYS A 594 50.58 -57.26 6.05
CA LYS A 594 51.58 -56.53 6.85
C LYS A 594 52.56 -55.79 5.95
N VAL A 595 53.01 -54.63 6.39
CA VAL A 595 53.98 -53.79 5.66
C VAL A 595 55.28 -53.71 6.44
N TYR A 596 56.40 -53.88 5.76
CA TYR A 596 57.75 -53.87 6.30
C TYR A 596 58.60 -52.80 5.62
N HIS A 597 59.60 -52.24 6.30
CA HIS A 597 60.58 -51.37 5.67
C HIS A 597 61.52 -52.17 4.78
N ARG A 598 61.81 -51.68 3.57
CA ARG A 598 62.79 -52.33 2.67
C ARG A 598 64.19 -52.40 3.28
N SER A 599 64.57 -51.40 4.08
CA SER A 599 65.87 -51.37 4.78
C SER A 599 66.05 -52.54 5.73
N ASP A 600 64.97 -52.95 6.40
CA ASP A 600 65.05 -53.98 7.43
C ASP A 600 65.07 -55.37 6.81
N ILE A 601 64.43 -55.55 5.64
CA ILE A 601 64.54 -56.77 4.85
C ILE A 601 65.96 -56.92 4.28
N LYS A 602 66.55 -55.83 3.75
CA LYS A 602 67.93 -55.85 3.22
C LYS A 602 68.99 -56.09 4.29
N ARG A 603 68.76 -55.62 5.53
CA ARG A 603 69.70 -55.79 6.65
C ARG A 603 69.85 -57.22 7.12
N VAL A 604 68.82 -58.03 6.94
CA VAL A 604 68.81 -59.41 7.43
C VAL A 604 69.08 -60.42 6.31
N ASP A 605 69.63 -59.92 5.19
CA ASP A 605 69.92 -60.64 3.93
C ASP A 605 68.78 -61.59 3.55
N PHE A 606 67.55 -61.07 3.73
CA PHE A 606 66.37 -61.92 3.79
C PHE A 606 65.91 -62.35 2.43
#